data_AF-A0A816BAK7-F1
#
_entry.id   AF-A0A816BAK7-F1
#
_cell.length_a   1.000
_cell.length_b   1.000
_cell.length_c   1.000
_cell.angle_alpha   90.00
_cell.angle_beta   90.00
_cell.angle_gamma   90.00
#
_symmetry.space_group_name_H-M   'P 1'
#
loop_
_entity.id
_entity.type
_entity.pdbx_description
1 polymer ?
#
loop_
_entity_poly.entity_id
_entity_poly.type
_entity_poly.pdbx_seq_one_letter_code
_entity_poly.pdbx_strand_id
1 'polypeptide(L)'
;MAFYAIEEKLKEQGRSCSDFGIPSPTSVPYSFERKIINKEEELQIAQEMYAMLNQDQRLAADEILAAHRKQSTTVDLYFFIDGPGGTGKSYLYNTLYHLFMGQGVYVMPVIWTGIAGSLLLQ
;
A
#
# COMPACT_ATOMS: atom_id res chain seq x y z
N MET A 1 -12.83 3.55 5.82
CA MET A 1 -13.34 2.24 5.39
C MET A 1 -14.03 1.48 6.51
N ALA A 2 -13.37 1.15 7.64
CA ALA A 2 -13.99 0.34 8.71
C ALA A 2 -15.30 0.94 9.27
N PHE A 3 -15.33 2.22 9.65
CA PHE A 3 -16.54 2.85 10.20
C PHE A 3 -17.71 2.96 9.23
N TYR A 4 -17.45 3.05 7.92
CA TYR A 4 -18.51 3.05 6.90
C TYR A 4 -19.16 1.66 6.76
N ALA A 5 -18.35 0.60 6.71
CA ALA A 5 -18.85 -0.77 6.67
C ALA A 5 -19.60 -1.15 7.96
N ILE A 6 -19.10 -0.66 9.11
CA ILE A 6 -19.77 -0.83 10.40
C ILE A 6 -21.11 -0.08 10.41
N GLU A 7 -21.16 1.19 9.96
CA GLU A 7 -22.40 1.98 9.87
C GLU A 7 -23.44 1.33 8.96
N GLU A 8 -23.03 0.82 7.79
CA GLU A 8 -23.92 0.12 6.86
C GLU A 8 -24.53 -1.12 7.51
N LYS A 9 -23.70 -1.93 8.19
CA LYS A 9 -24.17 -3.15 8.86
C LYS A 9 -25.08 -2.85 10.05
N LEU A 10 -24.82 -1.78 10.78
CA LEU A 10 -25.66 -1.33 11.88
C LEU A 10 -27.01 -0.81 11.37
N LYS A 11 -27.03 -0.11 10.23
CA LYS A 11 -28.27 0.38 9.61
C LYS A 11 -29.21 -0.74 9.21
N GLU A 12 -28.71 -1.88 8.75
CA GLU A 12 -29.52 -3.08 8.50
C GLU A 12 -30.28 -3.55 9.76
N GLN A 13 -29.75 -3.25 10.95
CA GLN A 13 -30.34 -3.58 12.25
C GLN A 13 -31.07 -2.38 12.88
N GLY A 14 -31.30 -1.29 12.13
CA GLY A 14 -31.92 -0.07 12.65
C GLY A 14 -31.10 0.65 13.72
N ARG A 15 -29.77 0.51 13.66
CA ARG A 15 -28.79 1.13 14.57
C ARG A 15 -27.79 1.99 13.79
N SER A 16 -27.02 2.80 14.50
CA SER A 16 -25.90 3.59 13.96
C SER A 16 -24.67 3.48 14.86
N CYS A 17 -23.49 3.85 14.35
CA CYS A 17 -22.26 3.97 15.13
C CYS A 17 -22.47 4.82 16.40
N SER A 18 -23.28 5.89 16.31
CA SER A 18 -23.57 6.77 17.44
C SER A 18 -24.22 6.05 18.62
N ASP A 19 -25.04 5.02 18.37
CA ASP A 19 -25.74 4.25 19.40
C ASP A 19 -24.78 3.47 20.32
N PHE A 20 -23.54 3.27 19.85
CA PHE A 20 -22.48 2.56 20.56
C PHE A 20 -21.33 3.49 20.97
N GLY A 21 -21.52 4.81 20.88
CA GLY A 21 -20.46 5.80 21.16
C GLY A 21 -19.32 5.79 20.13
N ILE A 22 -19.54 5.19 18.97
CA ILE A 22 -18.58 5.18 17.85
C ILE A 22 -18.81 6.44 17.02
N PRO A 23 -17.76 7.18 16.64
CA PRO A 23 -17.92 8.34 15.76
C PRO A 23 -18.58 7.92 14.44
N SER A 24 -19.70 8.55 14.11
CA SER A 24 -20.37 8.34 12.82
C SER A 24 -19.39 8.67 11.69
N PRO A 25 -19.39 7.89 10.60
CA PRO A 25 -18.53 8.19 9.46
C PRO A 25 -18.81 9.61 8.96
N THR A 26 -17.78 10.46 9.00
CA THR A 26 -17.88 11.86 8.59
C THR A 26 -18.36 11.95 7.13
N SER A 27 -19.34 12.80 6.85
CA SER A 27 -20.02 12.96 5.54
C SER A 27 -19.13 13.40 4.37
N VAL A 28 -17.83 13.57 4.60
CA VAL A 28 -16.86 13.56 3.52
C VAL A 28 -16.72 12.12 3.05
N PRO A 29 -17.22 11.73 1.86
CA PRO A 29 -16.58 10.62 1.16
C PRO A 29 -15.11 10.97 1.19
N TYR A 30 -14.30 10.13 1.84
CA TYR A 30 -12.87 10.34 1.88
C TYR A 30 -12.44 10.30 0.42
N SER A 31 -12.33 11.47 -0.21
CA SER A 31 -11.72 11.58 -1.52
C SER A 31 -10.32 11.06 -1.29
N PHE A 32 -9.97 9.96 -1.94
CA PHE A 32 -8.58 9.66 -2.20
C PHE A 32 -8.06 10.88 -2.95
N GLU A 33 -7.55 11.87 -2.21
CA GLU A 33 -6.76 12.92 -2.80
C GLU A 33 -5.61 12.18 -3.44
N ARG A 34 -5.69 12.03 -4.76
CA ARG A 34 -4.54 11.61 -5.54
C ARG A 34 -3.52 12.68 -5.26
N LYS A 35 -2.57 12.37 -4.37
CA LYS A 35 -1.38 13.20 -4.19
C LYS A 35 -0.84 13.44 -5.60
N ILE A 36 -0.66 14.71 -5.97
CA ILE A 36 -0.01 15.03 -7.23
C ILE A 36 1.41 14.51 -7.07
N ILE A 37 1.72 13.43 -7.78
CA ILE A 37 2.98 12.73 -7.65
C ILE A 37 3.84 13.07 -8.84
N ASN A 38 5.04 13.54 -8.54
CA ASN A 38 6.08 13.76 -9.53
C ASN A 38 6.74 12.44 -9.86
N LYS A 39 6.35 11.83 -10.98
CA LYS A 39 6.86 10.53 -11.40
C LYS A 39 8.38 10.47 -11.53
N GLU A 40 9.00 11.58 -11.94
CA GLU A 40 10.45 11.64 -12.12
C GLU A 40 11.17 11.59 -10.77
N GLU A 41 10.66 12.34 -9.79
CA GLU A 41 11.19 12.34 -8.42
C GLU A 41 11.04 10.97 -7.76
N GLU A 42 9.87 10.33 -7.90
CA GLU A 42 9.66 8.97 -7.42
C GLU A 42 10.61 7.97 -8.08
N LEU A 43 10.86 8.10 -9.39
CA LEU A 43 11.77 7.22 -10.10
C LEU A 43 13.22 7.43 -9.64
N GLN A 44 13.63 8.67 -9.35
CA GLN A 44 14.94 8.97 -8.81
C GLN A 44 15.13 8.35 -7.41
N ILE A 45 14.16 8.54 -6.50
CA ILE A 45 14.16 7.91 -5.17
C ILE A 45 14.21 6.39 -5.31
N ALA A 46 13.39 5.83 -6.19
CA ALA A 46 13.34 4.41 -6.47
C ALA A 46 14.70 3.86 -6.92
N GLN A 47 15.42 4.55 -7.82
CA GLN A 47 16.72 4.13 -8.31
C GLN A 47 17.76 4.10 -7.18
N GLU A 48 17.80 5.14 -6.34
CA GLU A 48 18.70 5.21 -5.19
C GLU A 48 18.42 4.08 -4.20
N MET A 49 17.15 3.85 -3.87
CA MET A 49 16.76 2.78 -2.95
C MET A 49 17.03 1.39 -3.53
N TYR A 50 16.70 1.20 -4.80
CA TYR A 50 16.88 -0.06 -5.49
C TYR A 50 18.37 -0.44 -5.59
N ALA A 51 19.26 0.55 -5.76
CA ALA A 51 20.70 0.33 -5.72
C ALA A 51 21.19 -0.20 -4.36
N MET A 52 20.52 0.17 -3.27
CA MET A 52 20.87 -0.22 -1.89
C MET A 52 20.25 -1.55 -1.44
N LEU A 53 19.41 -2.19 -2.26
CA LEU A 53 18.83 -3.49 -1.91
C LEU A 53 19.91 -4.55 -1.77
N ASN A 54 19.76 -5.39 -0.74
CA ASN A 54 20.54 -6.62 -0.65
C ASN A 54 20.09 -7.64 -1.72
N GLN A 55 20.84 -8.73 -1.86
CA GLN A 55 20.60 -9.72 -2.92
C GLN A 55 19.19 -10.31 -2.89
N ASP A 56 18.69 -10.72 -1.72
CA ASP A 56 17.38 -11.37 -1.60
C ASP A 56 16.24 -10.38 -1.86
N GLN A 57 16.36 -9.16 -1.35
CA GLN A 57 15.40 -8.09 -1.62
C GLN A 57 15.34 -7.74 -3.11
N ARG A 58 16.51 -7.67 -3.76
CA ARG A 58 16.61 -7.39 -5.20
C ARG A 58 15.97 -8.50 -6.02
N LEU A 59 16.24 -9.76 -5.68
CA LEU A 59 15.61 -10.92 -6.33
C LEU A 59 14.08 -10.84 -6.23
N ALA A 60 13.55 -10.56 -5.03
CA ALA A 60 12.12 -10.39 -4.83
C ALA A 60 11.55 -9.21 -5.64
N ALA A 61 12.24 -8.07 -5.65
CA ALA A 61 11.82 -6.90 -6.43
C ALA A 61 11.77 -7.21 -7.93
N ASP A 62 12.81 -7.87 -8.46
CA ASP A 62 12.90 -8.21 -9.88
C ASP A 62 11.82 -9.17 -10.33
N GLU A 63 11.51 -10.18 -9.51
CA GLU A 63 10.44 -11.14 -9.79
C GLU A 63 9.07 -10.45 -9.84
N ILE A 64 8.76 -9.60 -8.86
CA ILE A 64 7.52 -8.83 -8.80
C ILE A 64 7.39 -7.90 -10.00
N LEU A 65 8.44 -7.15 -10.33
CA LEU A 65 8.45 -6.24 -11.49
C LEU A 65 8.31 -7.00 -12.81
N ALA A 66 9.00 -8.14 -12.95
CA ALA A 66 8.91 -8.96 -14.15
C ALA A 66 7.52 -9.56 -14.33
N ALA A 67 6.89 -10.03 -13.26
CA ALA A 67 5.54 -10.54 -13.29
C ALA A 67 4.52 -9.45 -13.65
N HIS A 68 4.66 -8.25 -13.05
CA HIS A 68 3.83 -7.10 -13.40
C HIS A 68 3.94 -6.75 -14.89
N ARG A 69 5.15 -6.71 -15.45
CA ARG A 69 5.36 -6.44 -16.89
C ARG A 69 4.75 -7.50 -17.82
N LYS A 70 4.69 -8.75 -17.37
CA LYS A 70 4.16 -9.89 -18.15
C LYS A 70 2.65 -10.06 -18.03
N GLN A 71 1.97 -9.24 -17.24
CA GLN A 71 0.54 -9.41 -16.96
C GLN A 71 -0.31 -9.21 -18.23
N SER A 72 -0.63 -10.31 -18.90
CA SER A 72 -1.62 -10.37 -19.98
C SER A 72 -3.00 -10.55 -19.36
N THR A 73 -3.56 -9.46 -18.80
CA THR A 73 -4.98 -9.17 -18.43
C THR A 73 -5.91 -10.28 -17.88
N THR A 74 -5.44 -11.49 -17.57
CA THR A 74 -6.29 -12.68 -17.36
C THR A 74 -6.02 -13.39 -16.03
N VAL A 75 -4.94 -13.04 -15.30
CA VAL A 75 -4.61 -13.65 -14.01
C VAL A 75 -4.19 -12.58 -13.01
N ASP A 76 -4.81 -12.62 -11.83
CA ASP A 76 -4.42 -11.80 -10.69
C ASP A 76 -3.09 -12.31 -10.10
N LEU A 77 -2.18 -11.39 -9.77
CA LEU A 77 -0.86 -11.71 -9.24
C LEU A 77 -0.82 -11.42 -7.74
N TYR A 78 -0.43 -12.41 -6.95
CA TYR A 78 -0.25 -12.29 -5.51
C TYR A 78 1.14 -12.74 -5.13
N PHE A 79 1.80 -11.95 -4.29
CA PHE A 79 3.14 -12.23 -3.76
C PHE A 79 3.11 -12.23 -2.25
N PHE A 80 3.82 -13.18 -1.66
CA PHE A 80 4.10 -13.21 -0.23
C PHE A 80 5.60 -13.07 -0.03
N ILE A 81 6.02 -12.00 0.65
CA ILE A 81 7.43 -11.77 0.99
C ILE A 81 7.64 -12.18 2.45
N ASP A 82 8.36 -13.28 2.64
CA ASP A 82 8.81 -13.72 3.96
C ASP A 82 10.26 -13.31 4.21
N GLY A 83 10.59 -13.10 5.48
CA GLY A 83 11.95 -12.90 5.90
C GLY A 83 12.04 -12.71 7.41
N PRO A 84 13.16 -13.07 8.05
CA PRO A 84 13.38 -12.86 9.47
C PRO A 84 13.17 -11.39 9.92
N GLY A 85 13.01 -11.19 11.23
CA GLY A 85 13.01 -9.85 11.80
C GLY A 85 14.30 -9.10 11.45
N GLY A 86 14.20 -7.81 11.13
CA GLY A 86 15.37 -6.96 10.84
C GLY A 86 15.94 -7.05 9.42
N THR A 87 15.36 -7.84 8.51
CA THR A 87 15.87 -7.97 7.12
C THR A 87 15.42 -6.85 6.17
N GLY A 88 14.86 -5.76 6.69
CA GLY A 88 14.50 -4.60 5.86
C GLY A 88 13.31 -4.80 4.92
N LYS A 89 12.35 -5.69 5.21
CA LYS A 89 11.14 -5.88 4.40
C LYS A 89 10.40 -4.56 4.11
N SER A 90 10.30 -3.68 5.10
CA SER A 90 9.69 -2.35 4.92
C SER A 90 10.45 -1.50 3.90
N TYR A 91 11.79 -1.61 3.87
CA TYR A 91 12.61 -0.91 2.88
C TYR A 91 12.28 -1.41 1.47
N LEU A 92 12.20 -2.74 1.28
CA LEU A 92 11.78 -3.35 0.02
C LEU A 92 10.37 -2.90 -0.41
N TYR A 93 9.40 -2.87 0.51
CA TYR A 93 8.04 -2.39 0.20
C TYR A 93 8.02 -0.92 -0.25
N ASN A 94 8.80 -0.05 0.41
CA ASN A 94 8.93 1.35 -0.01
C ASN A 94 9.62 1.47 -1.37
N THR A 95 10.68 0.69 -1.63
CA THR A 95 11.33 0.66 -2.95
C THR A 95 10.33 0.28 -4.05
N LEU A 96 9.52 -0.76 -3.83
CA LEU A 96 8.48 -1.17 -4.76
C LEU A 96 7.42 -0.08 -4.96
N TYR A 97 7.01 0.59 -3.88
CA TYR A 97 6.10 1.73 -3.95
C TYR A 97 6.63 2.81 -4.89
N HIS A 98 7.84 3.34 -4.65
CA HIS A 98 8.41 4.41 -5.49
C HIS A 98 8.61 3.95 -6.95
N LEU A 99 9.03 2.70 -7.17
CA LEU A 99 9.17 2.14 -8.51
C LEU A 99 7.84 2.17 -9.28
N PHE A 100 6.76 1.70 -8.66
CA PHE A 100 5.44 1.65 -9.28
C PHE A 100 4.82 3.05 -9.43
N MET A 101 4.95 3.91 -8.43
CA MET A 101 4.46 5.29 -8.51
C MET A 101 5.18 6.09 -9.60
N GLY A 102 6.51 5.93 -9.74
CA GLY A 102 7.31 6.50 -10.82
C GLY A 102 6.92 5.97 -12.21
N GLN A 103 6.51 4.70 -12.30
CA GLN A 103 5.92 4.11 -13.52
C GLN A 103 4.49 4.58 -13.80
N GLY A 104 3.88 5.35 -12.88
CA GLY A 104 2.49 5.80 -12.97
C GLY A 104 1.46 4.73 -12.65
N VAL A 105 1.87 3.65 -12.00
CA VAL A 105 0.98 2.63 -11.44
C VAL A 105 0.42 3.17 -10.13
N TYR A 106 -0.89 3.04 -9.93
CA TYR A 106 -1.53 3.42 -8.68
C TYR A 106 -1.30 2.35 -7.61
N VAL A 107 -0.57 2.69 -6.55
CA VAL A 107 -0.28 1.79 -5.43
C VAL A 107 -1.10 2.18 -4.21
N MET A 108 -1.74 1.20 -3.58
CA MET A 108 -2.44 1.37 -2.31
C MET A 108 -1.69 0.63 -1.19
N PRO A 109 -0.82 1.32 -0.45
CA PRO A 109 -0.18 0.76 0.73
C PRO A 109 -1.17 0.58 1.88
N VAL A 110 -1.17 -0.59 2.50
CA VAL A 110 -2.06 -0.91 3.64
C VAL A 110 -1.24 -1.52 4.76
N ILE A 111 -1.44 -1.01 5.98
CA ILE A 111 -0.81 -1.51 7.20
C ILE A 111 -1.88 -1.71 8.25
N TRP A 112 -1.82 -2.84 8.94
CA TRP A 112 -2.62 -3.06 10.12
C TRP A 112 -1.94 -2.38 11.33
N THR A 113 -2.73 -1.66 12.11
CA THR A 113 -2.31 -0.72 13.17
C THR A 113 -1.10 -1.16 13.99
N GLY A 114 -0.10 -0.27 14.11
CA GLY A 114 1.13 -0.44 14.91
C GLY A 114 2.20 0.61 14.53
N ILE A 115 3.34 0.65 15.24
CA ILE A 115 4.47 1.56 14.93
C ILE A 115 4.98 1.37 13.48
N ALA A 116 4.79 0.16 12.93
CA ALA A 116 5.09 -0.15 11.52
C ALA A 116 4.35 0.76 10.52
N GLY A 117 3.23 1.35 10.91
CA GLY A 117 2.48 2.32 10.11
C GLY A 117 3.30 3.55 9.71
N SER A 118 4.24 3.96 10.56
CA SER A 118 5.12 5.10 10.31
C SER A 118 6.33 4.78 9.42
N LEU A 119 6.59 3.50 9.15
CA LEU A 119 7.79 3.04 8.45
C LEU A 119 7.57 2.76 6.96
N LEU A 120 6.31 2.79 6.51
CA LEU A 120 5.96 2.68 5.11
C LEU A 120 5.45 4.03 4.63
N LEU A 121 5.80 4.40 3.39
CA LEU A 121 5.41 5.66 2.71
C LEU A 121 6.17 6.93 3.11
N GLN A 122 7.46 6.81 3.40
CA GLN A 122 8.35 7.97 3.44
C GLN A 122 8.89 8.28 2.05
#